data_AF-A0A7Z9XPR4-F1
#
_entry.id   AF-A0A7Z9XPR4-F1
#
_cell.length_a   1.000
_cell.length_b   1.000
_cell.length_c   1.000
_cell.angle_alpha   90.00
_cell.angle_beta   90.00
_cell.angle_gamma   90.00
#
_symmetry.space_group_name_H-M   'P 1'
#
loop_
_entity.id
_entity.type
_entity.pdbx_description
1 polymer ?
#
loop_
_entity_poly.entity_id
_entity_poly.type
_entity_poly.pdbx_seq_one_letter_code
_entity_poly.pdbx_strand_id
1 'polypeptide(L)'
;MNVDINTSSARERYRHDLLDIYLAALRSVHGEQAVARWLAANTVTACAVIAVGKAAPAMMRGASQTLGERLEAGLAITRHGYADPQLSSHARITQVESSHPVPDDSSLSAGRAMLDFIAHQPGDRPLLFLISAGTKRLDQAGSTAGNQ
;
A
#
# COMPACT_ATOMS: atom_id res chain seq x y z
N MET A 1 -20.78 35.49 36.22
CA MET A 1 -19.85 34.33 36.18
C MET A 1 -20.13 33.62 34.87
N ASN A 2 -19.37 33.93 33.82
CA ASN A 2 -19.65 33.48 32.45
C ASN A 2 -18.40 32.79 31.94
N VAL A 3 -18.36 31.46 32.08
CA VAL A 3 -17.33 30.62 31.50
C VAL A 3 -18.08 29.57 30.65
N ASP A 4 -17.50 29.19 29.52
CA ASP A 4 -17.74 27.90 28.85
C ASP A 4 -18.73 27.76 27.67
N ILE A 5 -18.97 28.80 26.86
CA ILE A 5 -19.60 28.62 25.53
C ILE A 5 -18.59 28.80 24.37
N ASN A 6 -17.56 29.63 24.52
CA ASN A 6 -16.62 29.93 23.43
C ASN A 6 -15.49 28.88 23.28
N THR A 7 -15.09 28.25 24.40
CA THR A 7 -13.95 27.33 24.48
C THR A 7 -14.25 25.94 23.93
N SER A 8 -15.48 25.43 24.08
CA SER A 8 -15.90 24.14 23.51
C SER A 8 -16.00 24.22 21.99
N SER A 9 -16.70 25.23 21.46
CA SER A 9 -16.87 25.41 20.02
C SER A 9 -15.56 25.68 19.27
N ALA A 10 -14.60 26.38 19.89
CA ALA A 10 -13.28 26.60 19.31
C ALA A 10 -12.44 25.31 19.31
N ARG A 11 -12.47 24.51 20.38
CA ARG A 11 -11.81 23.19 20.43
C ARG A 11 -12.40 22.22 19.41
N GLU A 12 -13.73 22.23 19.21
CA GLU A 12 -14.40 21.43 18.19
C GLU A 12 -13.91 21.79 16.78
N ARG A 13 -13.82 23.10 16.48
CA ARG A 13 -13.30 23.60 15.19
C ARG A 13 -11.84 23.24 14.99
N TYR A 14 -10.97 23.47 15.97
CA TYR A 14 -9.55 23.10 15.85
C TYR A 14 -9.34 21.59 15.70
N ARG A 15 -10.16 20.77 16.38
CA ARG A 15 -10.12 19.32 16.21
C ARG A 15 -10.53 18.91 14.79
N HIS A 16 -11.57 19.54 14.25
CA HIS A 16 -12.04 19.31 12.88
C HIS A 16 -10.95 19.68 11.86
N ASP A 17 -10.37 20.88 11.97
CA ASP A 17 -9.35 21.36 11.04
C ASP A 17 -8.08 20.50 11.09
N LEU A 18 -7.63 20.09 12.28
CA LEU A 18 -6.48 19.20 12.43
C LEU A 18 -6.75 17.79 11.88
N LEU A 19 -7.96 17.27 12.04
CA LEU A 19 -8.35 16.00 11.44
C LEU A 19 -8.43 16.11 9.92
N ASP A 20 -8.91 17.22 9.37
CA ASP A 20 -8.96 17.44 7.94
C ASP A 20 -7.56 17.54 7.33
N ILE A 21 -6.63 18.26 7.98
CA ILE A 21 -5.23 18.33 7.57
C ILE A 21 -4.57 16.95 7.67
N TYR A 22 -4.77 16.24 8.77
CA TYR A 22 -4.24 14.89 8.97
C TYR A 22 -4.77 13.90 7.92
N LEU A 23 -6.07 13.89 7.68
CA LEU A 23 -6.70 13.04 6.68
C LEU A 23 -6.29 13.46 5.27
N ALA A 24 -6.11 14.75 4.98
CA ALA A 24 -5.60 15.22 3.70
C ALA A 24 -4.15 14.78 3.46
N ALA A 25 -3.30 14.84 4.50
CA ALA A 25 -1.94 14.33 4.45
C ALA A 25 -1.91 12.80 4.28
N LEU A 26 -2.76 12.07 5.00
CA LEU A 26 -2.91 10.62 4.82
C LEU A 26 -3.37 10.29 3.40
N ARG A 27 -4.37 11.00 2.87
CA ARG A 27 -4.89 10.85 1.49
C ARG A 27 -3.82 11.14 0.44
N SER A 28 -2.97 12.14 0.66
CA SER A 28 -1.90 12.46 -0.28
C SER A 28 -0.83 11.38 -0.33
N VAL A 29 -0.59 10.66 0.78
CA VAL A 29 0.40 9.56 0.84
C VAL A 29 -0.21 8.15 0.77
N HIS A 30 -1.55 8.05 0.68
CA HIS A 30 -2.23 6.76 0.59
C HIS A 30 -1.93 6.11 -0.77
N GLY A 31 -1.37 4.90 -0.75
CA GLY A 31 -0.87 4.23 -1.95
C GLY A 31 -1.88 4.15 -3.09
N GLU A 32 -3.16 3.92 -2.76
CA GLU A 32 -4.27 3.90 -3.72
C GLU A 32 -4.42 5.22 -4.48
N GLN A 33 -4.50 6.34 -3.76
CA GLN A 33 -4.72 7.65 -4.36
C GLN A 33 -3.45 8.18 -5.05
N ALA A 34 -2.27 7.87 -4.51
CA ALA A 34 -1.00 8.23 -5.14
C ALA A 34 -0.87 7.56 -6.51
N VAL A 35 -1.17 6.26 -6.60
CA VAL A 35 -1.14 5.50 -7.86
C VAL A 35 -2.21 5.99 -8.82
N ALA A 36 -3.45 6.16 -8.37
CA ALA A 36 -4.54 6.64 -9.21
C ALA A 36 -4.25 8.02 -9.81
N ARG A 37 -3.75 8.97 -8.99
CA ARG A 37 -3.38 10.31 -9.48
C ARG A 37 -2.25 10.26 -10.51
N TRP A 38 -1.23 9.43 -10.29
CA TRP A 38 -0.13 9.30 -11.25
C TRP A 38 -0.61 8.68 -12.56
N LEU A 39 -1.41 7.61 -12.51
CA LEU A 39 -1.98 6.96 -13.69
C LEU A 39 -3.00 7.82 -14.45
N ALA A 40 -3.70 8.74 -13.77
CA ALA A 40 -4.58 9.70 -14.42
C ALA A 40 -3.80 10.81 -15.15
N ALA A 41 -2.63 11.17 -14.63
CA ALA A 41 -1.77 12.21 -15.23
C ALA A 41 -0.81 11.67 -16.30
N ASN A 42 -0.66 10.35 -16.41
CA ASN A 42 0.29 9.71 -17.33
C ASN A 42 -0.41 8.69 -18.21
N THR A 43 -0.13 8.72 -19.52
CA THR A 43 -0.71 7.72 -20.43
C THR A 43 0.08 6.43 -20.31
N VAL A 44 -0.53 5.43 -19.67
CA VAL A 44 0.00 4.06 -19.58
C VAL A 44 -0.82 3.15 -20.49
N THR A 45 -0.15 2.41 -21.38
CA THR A 45 -0.79 1.39 -22.23
C THR A 45 -1.19 0.17 -21.40
N ALA A 46 -1.80 -0.83 -22.04
CA ALA A 46 -2.05 -2.11 -21.38
C ALA A 46 -0.74 -2.69 -20.81
N CYS A 47 -0.77 -3.12 -19.55
CA CYS A 47 0.42 -3.54 -18.83
C CYS A 47 0.09 -4.59 -17.75
N ALA A 48 1.12 -5.29 -17.30
CA ALA A 48 1.06 -6.07 -16.07
C ALA A 48 1.58 -5.24 -14.89
N VAL A 49 0.97 -5.40 -13.72
CA VAL A 49 1.26 -4.60 -12.52
C VAL A 49 1.83 -5.49 -11.43
N ILE A 50 2.94 -5.08 -10.83
CA ILE A 50 3.53 -5.72 -9.65
C ILE A 50 3.56 -4.70 -8.53
N ALA A 51 2.86 -4.96 -7.43
CA ALA A 51 2.85 -4.13 -6.23
C ALA A 51 3.53 -4.84 -5.07
N VAL A 52 4.50 -4.21 -4.41
CA VAL A 52 5.27 -4.81 -3.31
C VAL A 52 5.33 -3.90 -2.09
N GLY A 53 5.12 -4.49 -0.92
CA GLY A 53 5.28 -3.85 0.39
C GLY A 53 3.98 -3.69 1.18
N LYS A 54 4.04 -2.98 2.31
CA LYS A 54 2.88 -2.82 3.22
C LYS A 54 1.68 -2.16 2.57
N ALA A 55 1.91 -1.26 1.61
CA ALA A 55 0.86 -0.58 0.87
C ALA A 55 0.50 -1.28 -0.45
N ALA A 56 1.06 -2.46 -0.75
CA ALA A 56 0.83 -3.15 -2.02
C ALA A 56 -0.66 -3.37 -2.35
N PRO A 57 -1.54 -3.80 -1.42
CA PRO A 57 -2.95 -3.97 -1.73
C PRO A 57 -3.63 -2.64 -2.08
N ALA A 58 -3.31 -1.57 -1.34
CA ALA A 58 -3.84 -0.24 -1.64
C ALA A 58 -3.35 0.30 -3.00
N MET A 59 -2.05 0.17 -3.29
CA MET A 59 -1.48 0.55 -4.59
C MET A 59 -2.11 -0.25 -5.74
N MET A 60 -2.30 -1.56 -5.56
CA MET A 60 -2.92 -2.44 -6.55
C MET A 60 -4.40 -2.07 -6.79
N ARG A 61 -5.17 -1.74 -5.74
CA ARG A 61 -6.54 -1.20 -5.92
C ARG A 61 -6.55 0.05 -6.77
N GLY A 62 -5.68 1.01 -6.48
CA GLY A 62 -5.58 2.26 -7.24
C GLY A 62 -5.23 2.00 -8.70
N ALA A 63 -4.31 1.06 -8.96
CA ALA A 63 -3.97 0.63 -10.31
C ALA A 63 -5.14 -0.06 -11.02
N SER A 64 -5.79 -1.04 -10.39
CA SER A 64 -6.92 -1.79 -10.93
C SER A 64 -8.09 -0.88 -11.30
N GLN A 65 -8.49 0.03 -10.40
CA GLN A 65 -9.59 0.97 -10.65
C GLN A 65 -9.28 1.95 -11.80
N THR A 66 -8.03 2.40 -11.92
CA THR A 66 -7.64 3.45 -12.90
C THR A 66 -7.30 2.87 -14.27
N LEU A 67 -6.65 1.70 -14.31
CA LEU A 67 -6.31 1.03 -15.57
C LEU A 67 -7.52 0.29 -16.15
N GLY A 68 -8.39 -0.26 -15.29
CA GLY A 68 -9.50 -1.12 -15.70
C GLY A 68 -8.99 -2.29 -16.55
N GLU A 69 -9.56 -2.43 -17.75
CA GLU A 69 -9.19 -3.48 -18.71
C GLU A 69 -7.72 -3.42 -19.15
N ARG A 70 -7.03 -2.27 -19.03
CA ARG A 70 -5.60 -2.15 -19.33
C ARG A 70 -4.71 -2.86 -18.32
N LEU A 71 -5.24 -3.25 -17.15
CA LEU A 71 -4.54 -4.15 -16.24
C LEU A 71 -4.73 -5.58 -16.76
N GLU A 72 -3.70 -6.09 -17.42
CA GLU A 72 -3.73 -7.41 -18.07
C GLU A 72 -3.42 -8.54 -17.09
N ALA A 73 -2.56 -8.26 -16.12
CA ALA A 73 -2.22 -9.18 -15.03
C ALA A 73 -1.72 -8.38 -13.82
N GLY A 74 -1.99 -8.86 -12.61
CA GLY A 74 -1.60 -8.22 -11.37
C GLY A 74 -1.01 -9.18 -10.35
N LEU A 75 0.09 -8.78 -9.72
CA LEU A 75 0.65 -9.45 -8.55
C LEU A 75 0.82 -8.43 -7.41
N ALA A 76 0.20 -8.68 -6.27
CA ALA A 76 0.40 -7.89 -5.06
C ALA A 76 1.08 -8.74 -3.98
N ILE A 77 2.25 -8.30 -3.52
CA ILE A 77 3.03 -8.94 -2.46
C ILE A 77 2.98 -8.06 -1.22
N THR A 78 2.38 -8.56 -0.14
CA THR A 78 2.22 -7.82 1.11
C THR A 78 2.52 -8.68 2.33
N ARG A 79 2.33 -8.14 3.54
CA ARG A 79 2.54 -8.87 4.80
C ARG A 79 1.37 -9.78 5.16
N HIS A 80 1.61 -10.82 5.94
CA HIS A 80 0.56 -11.71 6.46
C HIS A 80 -0.59 -10.97 7.15
N GLY A 81 -1.83 -11.32 6.77
CA GLY A 81 -3.07 -10.75 7.29
C GLY A 81 -3.46 -9.40 6.69
N TYR A 82 -2.81 -8.98 5.60
CA TYR A 82 -3.03 -7.67 4.96
C TYR A 82 -3.46 -7.80 3.50
N ALA A 83 -3.63 -9.02 2.97
CA ALA A 83 -4.33 -9.22 1.71
C ALA A 83 -5.70 -8.54 1.73
N ASP A 84 -6.07 -7.92 0.62
CA ASP A 84 -7.32 -7.20 0.49
C ASP A 84 -8.42 -8.11 -0.10
N PRO A 85 -9.51 -8.37 0.63
CA PRO A 85 -10.61 -9.20 0.14
C PRO A 85 -11.21 -8.72 -1.19
N GLN A 86 -11.20 -7.42 -1.46
CA GLN A 86 -11.73 -6.87 -2.72
C GLN A 86 -10.89 -7.33 -3.91
N LEU A 87 -9.56 -7.33 -3.77
CA LEU A 87 -8.65 -7.80 -4.82
C LEU A 87 -8.71 -9.31 -5.02
N SER A 88 -9.05 -10.09 -3.98
CA SER A 88 -9.18 -11.55 -4.09
C SER A 88 -10.30 -11.99 -5.04
N SER A 89 -11.29 -11.14 -5.29
CA SER A 89 -12.35 -11.40 -6.26
C SER A 89 -11.98 -11.03 -7.70
N HIS A 90 -10.86 -10.35 -7.91
CA HIS A 90 -10.46 -9.83 -9.21
C HIS A 90 -9.69 -10.91 -10.01
N ALA A 91 -10.28 -11.40 -11.09
CA ALA A 91 -9.78 -12.55 -11.85
C ALA A 91 -8.33 -12.43 -12.39
N ARG A 92 -7.83 -11.20 -12.57
CA ARG A 92 -6.47 -10.93 -13.06
C ARG A 92 -5.44 -10.64 -11.97
N ILE A 93 -5.82 -10.61 -10.69
CA ILE A 93 -4.95 -10.18 -9.60
C ILE A 93 -4.70 -11.32 -8.63
N THR A 94 -3.43 -11.66 -8.44
CA THR A 94 -2.97 -12.60 -7.43
C THR A 94 -2.38 -11.85 -6.25
N GLN A 95 -2.73 -12.28 -5.03
CA GLN A 95 -2.13 -11.75 -3.81
C GLN A 95 -1.25 -12.81 -3.16
N VAL A 96 -0.05 -12.40 -2.74
CA VAL A 96 0.90 -13.22 -2.00
C VAL A 96 1.22 -12.51 -0.70
N GLU A 97 1.12 -13.23 0.41
CA GLU A 97 1.51 -12.72 1.72
C GLU A 97 2.88 -13.30 2.11
N SER A 98 3.75 -12.45 2.63
CA SER A 98 5.08 -12.83 3.11
C SER A 98 5.44 -12.13 4.42
N SER A 99 6.37 -12.71 5.16
CA SER A 99 6.95 -12.10 6.36
C SER A 99 7.73 -10.84 6.03
N HIS A 100 7.61 -9.85 6.90
CA HIS A 100 8.34 -8.58 6.84
C HIS A 100 8.56 -8.07 8.27
N PRO A 101 9.74 -7.52 8.63
CA PRO A 101 10.93 -7.27 7.82
C PRO A 101 12.00 -8.38 7.88
N VAL A 102 11.76 -9.45 8.65
CA VAL A 102 12.69 -10.59 8.75
C VAL A 102 12.33 -11.60 7.64
N PRO A 103 13.24 -11.89 6.70
CA PRO A 103 12.99 -12.88 5.66
C PRO A 103 12.84 -14.26 6.27
N ASP A 104 11.82 -14.99 5.86
CA ASP A 104 11.64 -16.41 6.08
C ASP A 104 11.29 -17.09 4.75
N ASP A 105 10.90 -18.37 4.79
CA ASP A 105 10.54 -19.14 3.60
C ASP A 105 9.41 -18.49 2.77
N SER A 106 8.53 -17.71 3.41
CA SER A 106 7.47 -16.97 2.70
C SER A 106 8.02 -15.81 1.86
N SER A 107 9.15 -15.20 2.26
CA SER A 107 9.84 -14.17 1.48
C SER A 107 10.51 -14.75 0.23
N LEU A 108 11.07 -15.96 0.33
CA LEU A 108 11.63 -16.68 -0.81
C LEU A 108 10.53 -17.13 -1.78
N SER A 109 9.40 -17.62 -1.24
CA SER A 109 8.21 -17.96 -2.01
C SER A 109 7.66 -16.75 -2.77
N ALA A 110 7.56 -15.59 -2.12
CA ALA A 110 7.14 -14.34 -2.76
C ALA A 110 8.09 -13.89 -3.89
N GLY A 111 9.40 -14.04 -3.68
CA GLY A 111 10.39 -13.79 -4.73
C GLY A 111 10.22 -14.72 -5.94
N ARG A 112 10.00 -16.02 -5.71
CA ARG A 112 9.72 -17.00 -6.77
C ARG A 112 8.43 -16.67 -7.51
N ALA A 113 7.35 -16.38 -6.79
CA ALA A 113 6.07 -15.97 -7.39
C ALA A 113 6.21 -14.72 -8.28
N MET A 114 7.06 -13.77 -7.88
CA MET A 114 7.35 -12.59 -8.72
C MET A 114 8.13 -12.96 -9.99
N LEU A 115 9.17 -13.80 -9.88
CA LEU A 115 9.93 -14.27 -11.04
C LEU A 115 9.05 -15.07 -12.00
N ASP A 116 8.23 -15.97 -11.48
CA ASP A 116 7.28 -16.76 -12.25
C ASP A 116 6.26 -15.84 -12.94
N PHE A 117 5.70 -14.87 -12.21
CA PHE A 117 4.76 -13.89 -12.78
C PHE A 117 5.38 -13.13 -13.96
N ILE A 118 6.64 -12.68 -13.82
CA ILE A 118 7.35 -11.96 -14.88
C ILE A 118 7.61 -12.89 -16.09
N ALA A 119 8.07 -14.12 -15.84
CA ALA A 119 8.37 -15.09 -16.88
C ALA A 119 7.16 -15.50 -17.71
N HIS A 120 5.95 -15.45 -17.14
CA HIS A 120 4.69 -15.76 -17.82
C HIS A 120 4.07 -14.55 -18.53
N GLN A 121 4.66 -13.37 -18.47
CA GLN A 121 4.18 -12.24 -19.27
C GLN A 121 4.61 -12.38 -20.74
N PRO A 122 3.77 -11.95 -21.70
CA PRO A 122 4.20 -11.79 -23.09
C PRO A 122 5.42 -10.86 -23.16
N GLY A 123 6.39 -11.20 -24.02
CA GLY A 123 7.70 -10.54 -24.02
C GLY A 123 7.71 -9.04 -24.37
N ASP A 124 6.64 -8.51 -24.93
CA ASP A 124 6.46 -7.10 -25.28
C ASP A 124 5.55 -6.34 -24.29
N ARG A 125 4.97 -7.04 -23.30
CA ARG A 125 4.05 -6.42 -22.34
C ARG A 125 4.83 -5.55 -21.34
N PRO A 126 4.48 -4.26 -21.22
CA PRO A 126 5.06 -3.40 -20.19
C PRO A 126 4.76 -3.89 -18.76
N LEU A 127 5.73 -3.71 -17.87
CA LEU A 127 5.59 -3.99 -16.44
C LEU A 127 5.60 -2.69 -15.64
N LEU A 128 4.55 -2.46 -14.85
CA LEU A 128 4.46 -1.37 -13.90
C LEU A 128 4.78 -1.87 -12.49
N PHE A 129 5.89 -1.40 -11.93
CA PHE A 129 6.30 -1.71 -10.55
C PHE A 129 5.85 -0.63 -9.57
N LEU A 130 5.12 -1.03 -8.53
CA LEU A 130 4.65 -0.18 -7.44
C LEU A 130 5.31 -0.62 -6.15
N ILE A 131 6.22 0.20 -5.61
CA ILE A 131 7.05 -0.18 -4.45
C ILE A 131 6.74 0.75 -3.29
N SER A 132 6.43 0.16 -2.13
CA SER A 132 6.26 0.90 -0.88
C SER A 132 7.31 0.47 0.14
N ALA A 133 7.93 1.44 0.82
CA ALA A 133 8.88 1.15 1.88
C ALA A 133 8.16 0.56 3.11
N GLY A 134 8.68 -0.56 3.63
CA GLY A 134 8.29 -1.05 4.94
C GLY A 134 8.96 -0.21 6.01
N THR A 135 8.27 0.78 6.59
CA THR A 135 8.79 1.49 7.77
C THR A 135 9.20 0.47 8.84
N LYS A 136 10.50 0.37 9.13
CA LYS A 136 10.96 -0.36 10.31
C LYS A 136 10.36 0.35 11.51
N ARG A 137 9.62 -0.39 12.32
CA ARG A 137 9.11 0.13 13.57
C ARG A 137 10.35 0.45 14.43
N LEU A 138 10.46 1.70 14.88
CA LEU A 138 11.54 2.11 15.79
C LEU A 138 11.18 1.64 17.18
N ASP A 139 11.37 0.35 17.41
CA ASP A 139 11.44 -0.28 18.72
C ASP A 139 12.74 -1.09 18.79
N GLN A 140 13.84 -0.41 18.48
CA GLN A 140 15.10 -0.65 19.19
C GLN A 140 15.18 0.40 20.31
N ALA A 141 14.49 0.13 21.41
CA ALA A 141 14.96 0.60 22.71
C ALA A 141 15.54 -0.65 23.38
N GLY A 142 16.86 -0.69 23.47
CA GLY A 142 17.59 -1.82 24.03
C GLY A 142 17.14 -2.13 25.44
N SER A 143 16.98 -3.42 25.72
CA SER A 143 17.24 -3.93 27.06
C SER A 143 18.61 -4.60 27.02
N THR A 144 19.64 -3.78 27.08
CA THR A 144 20.92 -4.16 27.70
C THR A 144 21.05 -3.35 28.98
N ALA A 145 20.50 -3.91 30.05
CA ALA A 145 20.93 -3.75 31.44
C ALA A 145 20.49 -5.07 32.10
N GLY A 146 21.38 -5.95 32.54
CA GLY A 146 22.47 -5.68 33.45
C GLY A 146 21.94 -5.79 34.89
N ASN A 147 22.30 -6.90 35.53
CA ASN A 147 22.37 -7.12 36.99
C ASN A 147 21.08 -7.50 37.76
N GLN A 148 20.87 -8.80 37.97
CA GLN A 148 21.21 -9.52 39.21
C GLN A 148 21.12 -11.04 38.99
#